data_AF-A0A2K0VZS7-F1
#
_entry.id   AF-A0A2K0VZS7-F1
#
_cell.length_a   1.000
_cell.length_b   1.000
_cell.length_c   1.000
_cell.angle_alpha   90.00
_cell.angle_beta   90.00
_cell.angle_gamma   90.00
#
_symmetry.space_group_name_H-M   'P 1'
#
loop_
_entity.id
_entity.type
_entity.pdbx_description
1 polymer ?
#
loop_
_entity_poly.entity_id
_entity_poly.type
_entity_poly.pdbx_seq_one_letter_code
_entity_poly.pdbx_strand_id
1 'polypeptide(L)'
;MIGLVPPSEFKFCVYVKPAPAYHGLSAQDALILMNFDRAAPHGLGHAKVGGNYAPVIKWSEQAKADGFGMTLHLDSKTRTEIDEFSTSGFLGIKVSDEGAVTVVAPSSPCIIDSTTSDCCLQLARHYGWTVEKRPIKYTELPEFSEVVAVGTAASVVSIRSITMEDSRETVRYLDATTNQGRYARKLSTSLDDIMRCKAEDVFGWCHQVGEAPVEEVTIRQMETSNKKAAFVDIMTLSCAGQGARFSCY
;
A
#
# COMPACT_ATOMS: atom_id res chain seq x y z
N MET A 1 31.06 12.86 18.58
CA MET A 1 31.60 12.13 17.40
C MET A 1 30.40 11.76 16.54
N ILE A 2 30.30 12.27 15.31
CA ILE A 2 29.26 11.84 14.37
C ILE A 2 29.74 10.55 13.75
N GLY A 3 29.29 9.41 14.27
CA GLY A 3 29.62 8.07 13.77
C GLY A 3 28.39 7.41 13.16
N LEU A 4 28.60 6.56 12.15
CA LEU A 4 27.55 5.70 11.60
C LEU A 4 27.33 4.50 12.53
N VAL A 5 26.67 4.77 13.67
CA VAL A 5 26.33 3.78 14.69
C VAL A 5 24.84 3.88 15.02
N PRO A 6 24.19 2.77 15.41
CA PRO A 6 22.81 2.83 15.90
C PRO A 6 22.66 3.84 17.05
N PRO A 7 21.55 4.59 17.13
CA PRO A 7 21.34 5.51 18.24
C PRO A 7 21.13 4.73 19.55
N SER A 8 21.56 5.32 20.67
CA SER A 8 21.38 4.75 22.01
C SER A 8 19.97 4.94 22.57
N GLU A 9 19.19 5.82 21.95
CA GLU A 9 17.85 6.21 22.40
C GLU A 9 16.89 6.26 21.21
N PHE A 10 15.63 5.89 21.46
CA PHE A 10 14.55 5.92 20.48
C PHE A 10 13.31 6.54 21.11
N LYS A 11 12.44 7.10 20.27
CA LYS A 11 11.14 7.60 20.70
C LYS A 11 10.06 6.96 19.84
N PHE A 12 9.11 6.29 20.48
CA PHE A 12 7.92 5.75 19.83
C PHE A 12 6.78 6.75 20.00
N CYS A 13 6.16 7.16 18.90
CA CYS A 13 5.06 8.12 18.88
C CYS A 13 3.88 7.52 18.12
N VAL A 14 2.68 7.66 18.67
CA VAL A 14 1.42 7.36 17.99
C VAL A 14 0.63 8.66 17.88
N TYR A 15 0.13 8.97 16.68
CA TYR A 15 -0.75 10.10 16.45
C TYR A 15 -1.98 9.64 15.66
N VAL A 16 -3.11 10.30 15.91
CA VAL A 16 -4.37 9.99 15.24
C VAL A 16 -4.78 11.20 14.41
N LYS A 17 -5.12 10.96 13.14
CA LYS A 17 -5.65 11.98 12.24
C LYS A 17 -6.87 11.41 11.52
N PRO A 18 -8.05 12.03 11.64
CA PRO A 18 -9.17 11.70 10.77
C PRO A 18 -8.78 11.90 9.31
N ALA A 19 -8.93 10.88 8.47
CA ALA A 19 -8.56 10.93 7.06
C ALA A 19 -9.69 10.33 6.19
N PRO A 20 -10.06 10.97 5.07
CA PRO A 20 -10.84 10.31 4.04
C PRO A 20 -9.94 9.30 3.27
N ALA A 21 -10.56 8.46 2.45
CA ALA A 21 -9.82 7.58 1.52
C ALA A 21 -8.97 8.42 0.55
N TYR A 22 -7.70 8.04 0.35
CA TYR A 22 -6.68 8.90 -0.28
C TYR A 22 -6.92 9.19 -1.77
N HIS A 23 -7.43 8.21 -2.52
CA HIS A 23 -7.72 8.32 -3.96
C HIS A 23 -9.22 8.29 -4.28
N GLY A 24 -10.10 8.18 -3.27
CA GLY A 24 -11.50 7.83 -3.50
C GLY A 24 -11.65 6.48 -4.21
N LEU A 25 -12.74 6.30 -4.95
CA LEU A 25 -13.02 5.11 -5.76
C LEU A 25 -12.66 5.30 -7.25
N SER A 26 -11.90 6.33 -7.62
CA SER A 26 -11.59 6.60 -9.03
C SER A 26 -10.39 5.80 -9.51
N ALA A 27 -10.56 5.13 -10.64
CA ALA A 27 -9.47 4.39 -11.27
C ALA A 27 -8.31 5.33 -11.65
N GLN A 28 -7.08 4.88 -11.48
CA GLN A 28 -5.88 5.68 -11.73
C GLN A 28 -5.17 5.21 -13.01
N ASP A 29 -4.62 6.16 -13.76
CA ASP A 29 -3.63 5.87 -14.80
C ASP A 29 -2.24 5.84 -14.13
N ALA A 30 -1.43 4.83 -14.45
CA ALA A 30 -0.14 4.61 -13.84
C ALA A 30 1.00 4.67 -14.86
N LEU A 31 2.17 5.14 -14.42
CA LEU A 31 3.39 5.23 -15.22
C LEU A 31 4.45 4.27 -14.67
N ILE A 32 5.03 3.41 -15.52
CA ILE A 32 6.23 2.64 -15.16
C ILE A 32 7.45 3.57 -15.29
N LEU A 33 8.16 3.76 -14.20
CA LEU A 33 9.39 4.56 -14.18
C LEU A 33 10.58 3.72 -14.61
N MET A 34 11.37 4.22 -15.56
CA MET A 34 12.59 3.53 -16.04
C MET A 34 13.87 4.16 -15.53
N ASN A 35 13.80 5.44 -15.15
CA ASN A 35 14.96 6.22 -14.74
C ASN A 35 15.08 6.39 -13.22
N PHE A 36 14.27 5.62 -12.45
CA PHE A 36 14.25 5.67 -11.01
C PHE A 36 13.97 4.30 -10.40
N ASP A 37 14.78 3.93 -9.42
CA ASP A 37 14.65 2.71 -8.66
C ASP A 37 14.17 3.06 -7.24
N ARG A 38 13.01 2.53 -6.83
CA ARG A 38 12.45 2.75 -5.48
C ARG A 38 13.31 2.12 -4.40
N ALA A 39 13.83 0.92 -4.66
CA ALA A 39 14.57 0.12 -3.70
C ALA A 39 15.67 -0.69 -4.38
N ALA A 40 16.87 -0.70 -3.80
CA ALA A 40 17.95 -1.56 -4.27
C ALA A 40 17.68 -3.05 -3.91
N PRO A 41 18.19 -4.03 -4.69
CA PRO A 41 17.90 -5.46 -4.50
C PRO A 41 18.27 -6.05 -3.13
N HIS A 42 19.26 -5.44 -2.48
CA HIS A 42 19.72 -5.82 -1.14
C HIS A 42 19.59 -4.64 -0.16
N GLY A 43 18.65 -3.74 -0.44
CA GLY A 43 18.37 -2.55 0.36
C GLY A 43 17.23 -2.77 1.36
N LEU A 44 16.63 -1.65 1.76
CA LEU A 44 15.58 -1.61 2.78
C LEU A 44 14.17 -1.60 2.19
N GLY A 45 13.98 -1.94 0.91
CA GLY A 45 12.70 -1.78 0.21
C GLY A 45 11.52 -2.44 0.92
N HIS A 46 11.73 -3.62 1.50
CA HIS A 46 10.73 -4.37 2.25
C HIS A 46 10.33 -3.74 3.59
N ALA A 47 11.14 -2.82 4.12
CA ALA A 47 10.88 -2.14 5.39
C ALA A 47 10.09 -0.83 5.17
N LYS A 48 9.18 -0.51 6.09
CA LYS A 48 8.40 0.73 6.05
C LYS A 48 9.18 1.91 6.65
N VAL A 49 10.28 2.30 6.00
CA VAL A 49 11.20 3.35 6.46
C VAL A 49 11.15 4.59 5.58
N GLY A 50 11.30 5.78 6.17
CA GLY A 50 11.20 7.07 5.46
C GLY A 50 12.17 7.21 4.28
N GLY A 51 13.33 6.54 4.34
CA GLY A 51 14.31 6.50 3.25
C GLY A 51 13.79 5.91 1.94
N ASN A 52 12.77 5.06 2.00
CA ASN A 52 12.14 4.50 0.78
C ASN A 52 11.10 5.46 0.18
N TYR A 53 10.58 6.42 0.95
CA TYR A 53 9.52 7.33 0.50
C TYR A 53 10.06 8.67 0.01
N ALA A 54 11.06 9.25 0.68
CA ALA A 54 11.58 10.57 0.35
C ALA A 54 12.04 10.70 -1.12
N PRO A 55 12.77 9.72 -1.70
CA PRO A 55 13.21 9.80 -3.09
C PRO A 55 12.05 9.71 -4.11
N VAL A 56 10.94 9.06 -3.75
CA VAL A 56 9.80 8.76 -4.63
C VAL A 56 8.95 10.01 -4.92
N ILE A 57 8.95 11.00 -4.02
CA ILE A 57 8.06 12.16 -4.07
C ILE A 57 8.23 12.93 -5.39
N LYS A 58 9.47 13.29 -5.75
CA LYS A 58 9.77 14.04 -6.98
C LYS A 58 9.21 13.34 -8.23
N TRP A 59 9.38 12.03 -8.32
CA TRP A 59 8.96 11.25 -9.48
C TRP A 59 7.45 11.08 -9.54
N SER A 60 6.80 10.94 -8.37
CA SER A 60 5.34 10.88 -8.29
C SER A 60 4.70 12.23 -8.66
N GLU A 61 5.32 13.36 -8.26
CA GLU A 61 4.88 14.70 -8.65
C GLU A 61 5.02 14.93 -10.16
N GLN A 62 6.14 14.50 -10.75
CA GLN A 62 6.35 14.59 -12.20
C GLN A 62 5.33 13.74 -12.96
N ALA A 63 5.15 12.46 -12.59
CA ALA A 63 4.17 11.60 -13.22
C ALA A 63 2.75 12.16 -13.12
N LYS A 64 2.41 12.77 -11.97
CA LYS A 64 1.13 13.45 -11.77
C LYS A 64 0.96 14.67 -12.67
N ALA A 65 2.00 15.47 -12.86
CA ALA A 65 1.98 16.59 -13.81
C ALA A 65 1.74 16.10 -15.26
N ASP A 66 2.20 14.89 -15.57
CA ASP A 66 2.03 14.24 -16.87
C ASP A 66 0.70 13.46 -16.99
N GLY A 67 -0.18 13.54 -15.98
CA GLY A 67 -1.52 12.94 -15.98
C GLY A 67 -1.61 11.54 -15.38
N PHE A 68 -0.53 11.01 -14.81
CA PHE A 68 -0.51 9.69 -14.16
C PHE A 68 -0.67 9.83 -12.64
N GLY A 69 -1.74 9.26 -12.11
CA GLY A 69 -2.06 9.32 -10.68
C GLY A 69 -1.18 8.43 -9.80
N MET A 70 -0.51 7.45 -10.41
CA MET A 70 0.36 6.49 -9.71
C MET A 70 1.62 6.18 -10.53
N THR A 71 2.66 5.73 -9.85
CA THR A 71 3.89 5.23 -10.45
C THR A 71 4.11 3.79 -10.04
N LEU A 72 4.44 2.94 -11.00
CA LEU A 72 4.74 1.52 -10.85
C LEU A 72 6.25 1.32 -10.97
N HIS A 73 6.84 0.62 -10.01
CA HIS A 73 8.27 0.32 -10.00
C HIS A 73 8.52 -1.13 -10.45
N LEU A 74 9.62 -1.32 -11.15
CA LEU A 74 10.13 -2.64 -11.51
C LEU A 74 11.31 -3.00 -10.60
N ASP A 75 11.68 -4.28 -10.62
CA ASP A 75 12.86 -4.75 -9.89
C ASP A 75 14.11 -3.99 -10.36
N SER A 76 14.87 -3.45 -9.41
CA SER A 76 16.03 -2.60 -9.75
C SER A 76 17.21 -3.38 -10.33
N LYS A 77 17.19 -4.72 -10.30
CA LYS A 77 18.30 -5.56 -10.78
C LYS A 77 18.24 -5.77 -12.29
N THR A 78 17.06 -6.13 -12.78
CA THR A 78 16.82 -6.52 -14.17
C THR A 78 15.86 -5.59 -14.88
N ARG A 79 15.01 -4.86 -14.12
CA ARG A 79 13.94 -4.01 -14.64
C ARG A 79 13.00 -4.76 -15.56
N THR A 80 12.71 -6.01 -15.21
CA THR A 80 11.83 -6.89 -15.98
C THR A 80 10.62 -7.37 -15.20
N GLU A 81 10.67 -7.33 -13.87
CA GLU A 81 9.64 -7.82 -12.97
C GLU A 81 8.96 -6.68 -12.22
N ILE A 82 7.68 -6.83 -11.95
CA ILE A 82 6.89 -5.86 -11.19
C ILE A 82 7.23 -5.98 -9.71
N ASP A 83 7.60 -4.84 -9.11
CA ASP A 83 7.73 -4.70 -7.67
C ASP A 83 6.39 -4.21 -7.07
N GLU A 84 6.22 -2.89 -6.94
CA GLU A 84 5.04 -2.29 -6.30
C GLU A 84 4.71 -0.93 -6.90
N PHE A 85 3.50 -0.44 -6.65
CA PHE A 85 3.23 0.98 -6.82
C PHE A 85 3.90 1.75 -5.69
N SER A 86 4.34 2.98 -5.95
CA SER A 86 5.10 3.84 -5.03
C SER A 86 4.75 3.76 -3.53
N THR A 87 3.47 3.65 -3.20
CA THR A 87 2.99 3.57 -1.80
C THR A 87 2.00 2.43 -1.57
N SER A 88 1.82 1.54 -2.55
CA SER A 88 0.77 0.51 -2.56
C SER A 88 1.26 -0.77 -3.24
N GLY A 89 0.83 -1.92 -2.75
CA GLY A 89 1.12 -3.21 -3.40
C GLY A 89 0.42 -3.33 -4.75
N PHE A 90 0.95 -4.19 -5.61
CA PHE A 90 0.35 -4.56 -6.89
C PHE A 90 -0.41 -5.87 -6.75
N LEU A 91 -1.61 -5.96 -7.33
CA LEU A 91 -2.29 -7.23 -7.61
C LEU A 91 -2.81 -7.22 -9.05
N GLY A 92 -2.52 -8.30 -9.78
CA GLY A 92 -3.09 -8.57 -11.09
C GLY A 92 -4.21 -9.61 -10.98
N ILE A 93 -5.29 -9.44 -11.73
CA ILE A 93 -6.45 -10.34 -11.74
C ILE A 93 -6.61 -10.88 -13.16
N LYS A 94 -6.53 -12.21 -13.31
CA LYS A 94 -6.78 -12.92 -14.56
C LYS A 94 -8.14 -13.60 -14.51
N VAL A 95 -8.86 -13.57 -15.63
CA VAL A 95 -10.15 -14.25 -15.80
C VAL A 95 -10.02 -15.14 -17.03
N SER A 96 -10.21 -16.45 -16.87
CA SER A 96 -10.24 -17.38 -18.01
C SER A 96 -11.54 -17.23 -18.81
N ASP A 97 -11.56 -17.79 -20.01
CA ASP A 97 -12.75 -17.79 -20.87
C ASP A 97 -13.94 -18.52 -20.22
N GLU A 98 -13.67 -19.50 -19.36
CA GLU A 98 -14.66 -20.23 -18.54
C GLU A 98 -15.07 -19.48 -17.27
N GLY A 99 -14.50 -18.30 -17.02
CA GLY A 99 -14.79 -17.44 -15.88
C GLY A 99 -14.03 -17.78 -14.60
N ALA A 100 -12.99 -18.63 -14.66
CA ALA A 100 -12.14 -18.90 -13.51
C ALA A 100 -11.28 -17.66 -13.19
N VAL A 101 -11.23 -17.26 -11.92
CA VAL A 101 -10.53 -16.05 -11.48
C VAL A 101 -9.25 -16.42 -10.75
N THR A 102 -8.13 -15.79 -11.14
CA THR A 102 -6.83 -15.92 -10.48
C THR A 102 -6.30 -14.56 -10.07
N VAL A 103 -5.93 -14.40 -8.80
CA VAL A 103 -5.27 -13.20 -8.28
C VAL A 103 -3.77 -13.48 -8.14
N VAL A 104 -2.95 -12.66 -8.78
CA VAL A 104 -1.49 -12.80 -8.82
C VAL A 104 -0.87 -11.62 -8.09
N ALA A 105 -0.07 -11.91 -7.07
CA ALA A 105 0.73 -10.94 -6.32
C ALA A 105 2.23 -11.14 -6.62
N PRO A 106 3.01 -10.05 -6.69
CA PRO A 106 4.45 -10.14 -6.84
C PRO A 106 5.09 -10.76 -5.59
N SER A 107 6.14 -11.56 -5.79
CA SER A 107 6.92 -12.18 -4.71
C SER A 107 8.29 -11.54 -4.53
N SER A 108 8.48 -10.31 -5.00
CA SER A 108 9.76 -9.61 -4.90
C SER A 108 10.20 -9.47 -3.44
N PRO A 109 11.48 -9.68 -3.10
CA PRO A 109 12.00 -9.41 -1.75
C PRO A 109 12.19 -7.90 -1.48
N CYS A 110 11.95 -7.04 -2.48
CA CYS A 110 12.17 -5.60 -2.41
C CYS A 110 10.90 -4.80 -2.11
N ILE A 111 9.74 -5.46 -2.03
CA ILE A 111 8.44 -4.82 -1.80
C ILE A 111 8.04 -4.94 -0.33
N ILE A 112 7.19 -4.03 0.12
CA ILE A 112 6.65 -4.08 1.48
C ILE A 112 5.59 -5.19 1.55
N ASP A 113 5.67 -6.03 2.60
CA ASP A 113 4.60 -6.98 2.92
C ASP A 113 3.33 -6.21 3.34
N SER A 114 2.45 -6.00 2.35
CA SER A 114 1.24 -5.19 2.49
C SER A 114 0.12 -6.01 3.14
N THR A 115 -0.27 -5.64 4.36
CA THR A 115 -1.43 -6.23 5.04
C THR A 115 -2.70 -6.15 4.20
N THR A 116 -2.93 -5.05 3.47
CA THR A 116 -4.09 -4.92 2.59
C THR A 116 -4.05 -5.91 1.41
N SER A 117 -2.85 -6.17 0.89
CA SER A 117 -2.64 -7.22 -0.12
C SER A 117 -3.01 -8.59 0.44
N ASP A 118 -2.49 -8.92 1.63
CA ASP A 118 -2.77 -10.19 2.29
C ASP A 118 -4.26 -10.40 2.57
N CYS A 119 -4.96 -9.37 3.04
CA CYS A 119 -6.42 -9.39 3.18
C CYS A 119 -7.13 -9.68 1.85
N CYS A 120 -6.72 -9.03 0.75
CA CYS A 120 -7.30 -9.26 -0.57
C CYS A 120 -7.05 -10.69 -1.07
N LEU A 121 -5.84 -11.22 -0.86
CA LEU A 121 -5.50 -12.60 -1.21
C LEU A 121 -6.30 -13.61 -0.37
N GLN A 122 -6.54 -13.34 0.90
CA GLN A 122 -7.37 -14.18 1.76
C GLN A 122 -8.84 -14.14 1.34
N LEU A 123 -9.39 -12.97 1.00
CA LEU A 123 -10.73 -12.83 0.42
C LEU A 123 -10.86 -13.58 -0.91
N ALA A 124 -9.86 -13.48 -1.79
CA ALA A 124 -9.84 -14.20 -3.06
C ALA A 124 -9.98 -15.72 -2.83
N ARG A 125 -9.20 -16.29 -1.90
CA ARG A 125 -9.32 -17.72 -1.53
C ARG A 125 -10.71 -18.04 -0.97
N HIS A 126 -11.26 -17.16 -0.13
CA HIS A 126 -12.61 -17.34 0.43
C HIS A 126 -13.70 -17.36 -0.64
N TYR A 127 -13.55 -16.62 -1.74
CA TYR A 127 -14.44 -16.70 -2.91
C TYR A 127 -14.19 -17.90 -3.82
N GLY A 128 -13.23 -18.77 -3.48
CA GLY A 128 -12.82 -19.90 -4.32
C GLY A 128 -11.96 -19.50 -5.52
N TRP A 129 -11.35 -18.31 -5.52
CA TRP A 129 -10.41 -17.89 -6.56
C TRP A 129 -9.03 -18.48 -6.31
N THR A 130 -8.31 -18.73 -7.40
CA THR A 130 -6.90 -19.13 -7.32
C THR A 130 -6.06 -17.94 -6.89
N VAL A 131 -5.05 -18.18 -6.05
CA VAL A 131 -4.09 -17.15 -5.62
C VAL A 131 -2.68 -17.62 -5.91
N GLU A 132 -1.92 -16.77 -6.58
CA GLU A 132 -0.51 -16.96 -6.89
C GLU A 132 0.33 -15.83 -6.26
N LYS A 133 1.42 -16.17 -5.58
CA LYS A 133 2.46 -15.20 -5.18
C LYS A 133 3.75 -15.61 -5.87
N ARG A 134 4.15 -14.87 -6.91
CA ARG A 134 5.29 -15.22 -7.79
C ARG A 134 5.91 -13.97 -8.41
N PRO A 135 7.09 -14.07 -9.05
CA PRO A 135 7.58 -13.01 -9.91
C PRO A 135 6.60 -12.79 -11.08
N ILE A 136 6.39 -11.52 -11.44
CA ILE A 136 5.49 -11.11 -12.53
C ILE A 136 6.31 -10.26 -13.47
N LYS A 137 6.52 -10.68 -14.71
CA LYS A 137 7.19 -9.82 -15.68
C LYS A 137 6.25 -8.69 -16.09
N TYR A 138 6.77 -7.48 -16.32
CA TYR A 138 5.94 -6.39 -16.83
C TYR A 138 5.36 -6.72 -18.22
N THR A 139 5.98 -7.63 -18.97
CA THR A 139 5.45 -8.13 -20.25
C THR A 139 4.16 -8.95 -20.09
N GLU A 140 3.85 -9.44 -18.88
CA GLU A 140 2.58 -10.12 -18.57
C GLU A 140 1.42 -9.14 -18.32
N LEU A 141 1.68 -7.82 -18.26
CA LEU A 141 0.64 -6.81 -18.01
C LEU A 141 -0.60 -6.97 -18.92
N PRO A 142 -0.47 -7.22 -20.25
CA PRO A 142 -1.62 -7.44 -21.13
C PRO A 142 -2.45 -8.70 -20.81
N GLU A 143 -1.94 -9.63 -20.02
CA GLU A 143 -2.64 -10.87 -19.66
C GLU A 143 -3.61 -10.67 -18.48
N PHE A 144 -3.53 -9.56 -17.76
CA PHE A 144 -4.45 -9.27 -16.66
C PHE A 144 -5.73 -8.61 -17.16
N SER A 145 -6.87 -9.10 -16.67
CA SER A 145 -8.19 -8.51 -16.91
C SER A 145 -8.42 -7.26 -16.06
N GLU A 146 -7.90 -7.24 -14.83
CA GLU A 146 -7.87 -6.05 -13.97
C GLU A 146 -6.52 -5.97 -13.26
N VAL A 147 -6.05 -4.75 -13.00
CA VAL A 147 -4.93 -4.48 -12.08
C VAL A 147 -5.42 -3.56 -10.97
N VAL A 148 -5.00 -3.83 -9.74
CA VAL A 148 -5.32 -2.99 -8.59
C VAL A 148 -4.08 -2.64 -7.78
N ALA A 149 -4.08 -1.42 -7.25
CA ALA A 149 -3.16 -0.99 -6.22
C ALA A 149 -3.83 -1.16 -4.84
N VAL A 150 -3.10 -1.75 -3.89
CA VAL A 150 -3.61 -2.08 -2.55
C VAL A 150 -2.77 -1.50 -1.42
N GLY A 151 -3.40 -0.83 -0.46
CA GLY A 151 -2.71 -0.30 0.71
C GLY A 151 -3.66 0.38 1.69
N THR A 152 -3.26 0.55 2.95
CA THR A 152 -4.15 1.02 4.02
C THR A 152 -4.91 2.31 3.70
N ALA A 153 -4.21 3.31 3.15
CA ALA A 153 -4.82 4.60 2.80
C ALA A 153 -5.57 4.58 1.45
N ALA A 154 -5.16 3.70 0.54
CA ALA A 154 -5.73 3.53 -0.79
C ALA A 154 -6.93 2.55 -0.80
N SER A 155 -7.02 1.67 0.20
CA SER A 155 -7.83 0.44 0.18
C SER A 155 -7.49 -0.40 -1.05
N VAL A 156 -8.43 -0.54 -2.00
CA VAL A 156 -8.27 -1.23 -3.28
C VAL A 156 -8.63 -0.27 -4.40
N VAL A 157 -7.61 0.22 -5.11
CA VAL A 157 -7.75 1.21 -6.19
C VAL A 157 -7.58 0.50 -7.52
N SER A 158 -8.57 0.62 -8.41
CA SER A 158 -8.44 0.11 -9.77
C SER A 158 -7.42 0.90 -10.59
N ILE A 159 -6.62 0.19 -11.37
CA ILE A 159 -5.72 0.79 -12.35
C ILE A 159 -6.41 0.75 -13.71
N ARG A 160 -6.64 1.92 -14.29
CA ARG A 160 -7.29 2.09 -15.59
C ARG A 160 -6.34 1.75 -16.72
N SER A 161 -5.11 2.23 -16.63
CA SER A 161 -4.07 1.94 -17.59
C SER A 161 -2.68 1.99 -16.97
N ILE A 162 -1.74 1.28 -17.56
CA ILE A 162 -0.31 1.34 -17.23
C ILE A 162 0.45 1.70 -18.51
N THR A 163 1.21 2.79 -18.45
CA THR A 163 2.05 3.28 -19.55
C THR A 163 3.53 3.11 -19.22
N MET A 164 4.33 2.67 -20.18
CA MET A 164 5.80 2.70 -20.06
C MET A 164 6.34 4.11 -20.36
N GLU A 165 7.21 4.63 -19.49
CA GLU A 165 7.82 5.95 -19.65
C GLU A 165 8.58 6.10 -20.99
N ASP A 166 9.42 5.12 -21.32
CA ASP A 166 10.30 5.20 -22.49
C ASP A 166 9.57 4.94 -23.82
N SER A 167 8.85 3.81 -23.92
CA SER A 167 8.18 3.40 -25.17
C SER A 167 6.84 4.09 -25.41
N ARG A 168 6.23 4.65 -24.36
CA ARG A 168 4.84 5.17 -24.34
C ARG A 168 3.77 4.14 -24.67
N GLU A 169 4.14 2.86 -24.74
CA GLU A 169 3.17 1.77 -24.86
C GLU A 169 2.28 1.74 -23.63
N THR A 170 0.98 1.55 -23.85
CA THR A 170 -0.04 1.63 -22.81
C THR A 170 -0.93 0.39 -22.84
N VAL A 171 -1.01 -0.30 -21.72
CA VAL A 171 -2.00 -1.36 -21.49
C VAL A 171 -3.21 -0.75 -20.78
N ARG A 172 -4.41 -1.01 -21.28
CA ARG A 172 -5.67 -0.48 -20.71
C ARG A 172 -6.51 -1.64 -20.18
N TYR A 173 -7.02 -1.49 -18.96
CA TYR A 173 -7.86 -2.48 -18.27
C TYR A 173 -9.32 -2.02 -18.13
N LEU A 174 -9.53 -0.70 -18.07
CA LEU A 174 -10.86 -0.11 -17.88
C LEU A 174 -11.08 1.03 -18.86
N ASP A 175 -12.33 1.20 -19.27
CA ASP A 175 -12.77 2.35 -20.05
C ASP A 175 -12.69 3.65 -19.22
N ALA A 176 -12.60 4.79 -19.92
CA ALA A 176 -12.45 6.11 -19.30
C ALA A 176 -13.58 6.48 -18.32
N THR A 177 -14.78 5.92 -18.50
CA THR A 177 -15.96 6.16 -17.63
C THR A 177 -16.05 5.19 -16.46
N THR A 178 -15.23 4.12 -16.44
CA THR A 178 -15.28 3.09 -15.42
C THR A 178 -14.34 3.43 -14.28
N ASN A 179 -14.93 3.77 -13.14
CA ASN A 179 -14.16 4.14 -11.93
C ASN A 179 -13.59 2.92 -11.20
N GLN A 180 -14.19 1.74 -11.34
CA GLN A 180 -13.74 0.56 -10.61
C GLN A 180 -14.11 -0.72 -11.35
N GLY A 181 -13.16 -1.65 -11.44
CA GLY A 181 -13.36 -2.99 -11.99
C GLY A 181 -14.29 -3.85 -11.12
N ARG A 182 -14.82 -4.92 -11.70
CA ARG A 182 -15.77 -5.83 -11.05
C ARG A 182 -15.12 -6.55 -9.86
N TYR A 183 -13.92 -7.09 -10.07
CA TYR A 183 -13.23 -7.87 -9.04
C TYR A 183 -12.61 -6.96 -7.99
N ALA A 184 -12.05 -5.82 -8.42
CA ALA A 184 -11.62 -4.75 -7.53
C ALA A 184 -12.75 -4.29 -6.61
N ARG A 185 -13.95 -4.06 -7.16
CA ARG A 185 -15.13 -3.69 -6.37
C ARG A 185 -15.46 -4.76 -5.34
N LYS A 186 -15.56 -6.02 -5.76
CA LYS A 186 -15.90 -7.13 -4.85
C LYS A 186 -14.93 -7.22 -3.66
N LEU A 187 -13.63 -7.14 -3.91
CA LEU A 187 -12.61 -7.12 -2.85
C LEU A 187 -12.75 -5.89 -1.95
N SER A 188 -12.89 -4.70 -2.55
CA SER A 188 -12.99 -3.43 -1.81
C SER A 188 -14.23 -3.36 -0.91
N THR A 189 -15.38 -3.85 -1.39
CA THR A 189 -16.64 -3.83 -0.66
C THR A 189 -16.59 -4.78 0.52
N SER A 190 -16.11 -6.01 0.35
CA SER A 190 -16.02 -6.93 1.49
C SER A 190 -14.98 -6.52 2.51
N LEU A 191 -13.87 -5.90 2.09
CA LEU A 191 -12.94 -5.31 3.05
C LEU A 191 -13.59 -4.17 3.84
N ASP A 192 -14.30 -3.23 3.18
CA ASP A 192 -15.02 -2.14 3.87
C ASP A 192 -16.14 -2.66 4.78
N ASP A 193 -16.88 -3.67 4.34
CA ASP A 193 -17.99 -4.25 5.12
C ASP A 193 -17.48 -4.96 6.37
N ILE A 194 -16.36 -5.68 6.31
CA ILE A 194 -15.72 -6.26 7.49
C ILE A 194 -15.19 -5.14 8.41
N MET A 195 -14.41 -4.20 7.88
CA MET A 195 -13.80 -3.11 8.67
C MET A 195 -14.82 -2.20 9.35
N ARG A 196 -16.03 -2.08 8.78
CA ARG A 196 -17.14 -1.28 9.34
C ARG A 196 -18.15 -2.13 10.11
N CYS A 197 -17.86 -3.40 10.37
CA CYS A 197 -18.74 -4.32 11.09
C CYS A 197 -20.14 -4.46 10.46
N LYS A 198 -20.24 -4.34 9.12
CA LYS A 198 -21.46 -4.60 8.35
C LYS A 198 -21.59 -6.06 7.92
N ALA A 199 -20.46 -6.76 7.85
CA ALA A 199 -20.38 -8.19 7.61
C ALA A 199 -19.68 -8.88 8.79
N GLU A 200 -19.90 -10.18 8.93
CA GLU A 200 -19.16 -11.01 9.87
C GLU A 200 -17.68 -11.04 9.49
N ASP A 201 -16.83 -10.81 10.48
CA ASP A 201 -15.38 -10.96 10.34
C ASP A 201 -14.97 -12.42 10.50
N VAL A 202 -15.16 -13.20 9.44
CA VAL A 202 -14.82 -14.63 9.40
C VAL A 202 -13.32 -14.90 9.49
N PHE A 203 -12.47 -13.87 9.44
CA PHE A 203 -11.02 -13.98 9.48
C PHE A 203 -10.40 -13.51 10.80
N GLY A 204 -11.18 -12.85 11.67
CA GLY A 204 -10.69 -12.32 12.95
C GLY A 204 -9.71 -11.16 12.80
N TRP A 205 -9.88 -10.32 11.78
CA TRP A 205 -9.05 -9.12 11.55
C TRP A 205 -9.40 -7.93 12.45
N CYS A 206 -10.66 -7.81 12.86
CA CYS A 206 -11.17 -6.67 13.61
C CYS A 206 -10.99 -6.89 15.12
N HIS A 207 -10.33 -5.93 15.77
CA HIS A 207 -10.20 -5.90 17.22
C HIS A 207 -11.04 -4.78 17.82
N GLN A 208 -11.84 -5.09 18.85
CA GLN A 208 -12.59 -4.09 19.56
C GLN A 208 -11.66 -3.25 20.44
N VAL A 209 -11.55 -1.96 20.14
CA VAL A 209 -10.82 -1.01 20.98
C VAL A 209 -11.75 -0.57 22.11
N GLY A 210 -11.38 -0.87 23.35
CA GLY A 210 -12.12 -0.44 24.55
C GLY A 210 -11.98 1.07 24.83
N GLU A 211 -12.70 1.55 25.83
CA GLU A 211 -12.51 2.92 26.33
C GLU A 211 -11.11 3.07 26.93
N ALA A 212 -10.43 4.17 26.59
CA ALA A 212 -9.16 4.49 27.23
C ALA A 212 -9.42 4.86 28.70
N PRO A 213 -8.57 4.42 29.66
CA PRO A 213 -8.58 5.00 30.99
C PRO A 213 -8.30 6.50 30.85
N VAL A 214 -9.22 7.32 31.35
CA VAL A 214 -9.06 8.78 31.39
C VAL A 214 -8.05 9.11 32.49
N GLU A 215 -6.77 8.87 32.24
CA GLU A 215 -5.71 9.57 32.97
C GLU A 215 -5.55 10.96 32.35
N GLU A 216 -5.28 11.98 33.18
CA GLU A 216 -5.14 13.38 32.76
C GLU A 216 -4.04 13.52 31.70
N VAL A 217 -4.40 13.38 30.42
CA VAL A 217 -3.53 13.72 29.30
C VAL A 217 -3.30 15.23 29.38
N THR A 218 -2.06 15.64 29.62
CA THR A 218 -1.72 17.06 29.74
C THR A 218 -1.74 17.65 28.34
N ILE A 219 -2.89 18.19 27.92
CA ILE A 219 -3.03 18.85 26.62
C ILE A 219 -2.20 20.14 26.64
N ARG A 220 -0.98 20.09 26.09
CA ARG A 220 -0.22 21.31 25.78
C ARG A 220 -0.81 21.97 24.54
N GLN A 221 -1.63 23.00 24.72
CA GLN A 221 -2.05 23.88 23.64
C GLN A 221 -0.84 24.73 23.20
N MET A 222 -0.41 24.60 21.94
CA MET A 222 0.42 25.61 21.30
C MET A 222 -0.51 26.66 20.68
N GLU A 223 -0.34 27.92 21.04
CA GLU A 223 -0.97 29.06 20.38
C GLU A 223 -0.43 29.18 18.95
N THR A 224 -1.07 28.52 17.99
CA THR A 224 -0.96 28.92 16.58
C THR A 224 -2.30 28.81 15.87
N SER A 225 -2.54 29.82 15.04
CA SER A 225 -3.78 30.15 14.36
C SER A 225 -4.42 28.97 13.60
N ASN A 226 -5.65 28.66 14.01
CA ASN A 226 -6.76 28.18 13.18
C ASN A 226 -6.74 26.77 12.55
N LYS A 227 -6.14 25.75 13.18
CA LYS A 227 -6.56 24.34 13.05
C LYS A 227 -6.34 23.59 14.37
N LYS A 228 -7.40 23.05 14.99
CA LYS A 228 -7.30 22.20 16.19
C LYS A 228 -6.69 20.84 15.82
N ALA A 229 -5.37 20.74 15.84
CA ALA A 229 -4.69 19.46 16.00
C ALA A 229 -4.68 19.12 17.49
N ALA A 230 -5.30 18.00 17.87
CA ALA A 230 -5.14 17.44 19.21
C ALA A 230 -3.93 16.50 19.18
N PHE A 231 -2.93 16.78 20.01
CA PHE A 231 -1.79 15.88 20.21
C PHE A 231 -2.02 15.10 21.52
N VAL A 232 -1.69 13.80 21.52
CA VAL A 232 -1.74 12.91 22.69
C VAL A 232 -0.34 12.73 23.25
N ASP A 233 -0.23 12.58 24.57
CA ASP A 233 1.03 12.51 25.32
C ASP A 233 2.01 11.45 24.76
N ILE A 234 3.27 11.87 24.68
CA ILE A 234 4.39 11.10 24.14
C ILE A 234 4.93 10.21 25.26
N MET A 235 4.58 8.92 25.29
CA MET A 235 5.29 7.97 26.14
C MET A 235 6.73 7.80 25.63
N THR A 236 7.70 8.25 26.41
CA THR A 236 9.12 8.02 26.14
C THR A 236 9.52 6.68 26.75
N LEU A 237 9.74 5.67 25.91
CA LEU A 237 10.26 4.36 26.34
C LEU A 237 11.80 4.43 26.37
N SER A 238 12.41 4.30 27.55
CA SER A 238 13.86 4.07 27.66
C SER A 238 14.15 2.57 27.67
N CYS A 239 14.95 2.09 26.72
CA CYS A 239 15.40 0.70 26.70
C CYS A 239 16.70 0.56 27.51
N ALA A 240 16.58 0.15 28.78
CA ALA A 240 17.71 -0.43 29.48
C ALA A 240 17.85 -1.90 29.05
N GLY A 241 18.77 -2.14 28.10
CA GLY A 241 19.37 -3.42 27.72
C GLY A 241 18.60 -4.72 28.03
N GLN A 242 17.74 -5.16 27.11
CA GLN A 242 17.61 -6.52 26.57
C GLN A 242 16.40 -6.50 25.60
N GLY A 243 16.53 -7.19 24.46
CA GLY A 243 15.74 -6.97 23.26
C GLY A 243 14.22 -6.94 23.48
N ALA A 244 13.59 -5.83 23.10
CA ALA A 244 12.14 -5.73 23.00
C ALA A 244 11.67 -6.54 21.78
N ARG A 245 10.99 -7.66 22.02
CA ARG A 245 10.14 -8.32 21.02
C ARG A 245 8.76 -7.66 21.06
N PHE A 246 8.33 -7.12 19.94
CA PHE A 246 6.95 -6.68 19.73
C PHE A 246 6.20 -7.83 19.04
N SER A 247 5.28 -8.50 19.74
CA SER A 247 4.24 -9.29 19.09
C SER A 247 2.96 -8.49 19.11
N CYS A 248 2.46 -8.12 17.92
CA CYS A 248 1.04 -7.86 17.77
C CYS A 248 0.36 -9.24 17.72
N TYR A 249 -0.65 -9.44 18.57
CA TYR A 249 -1.57 -10.57 18.45
C TYR A 249 -2.49 -10.35 17.26
#